data_AF-A0A385N788-F1
#
_entry.id   AF-A0A385N788-F1
#
_cell.length_a   1.000
_cell.length_b   1.000
_cell.length_c   1.000
_cell.angle_alpha   90.00
_cell.angle_beta   90.00
_cell.angle_gamma   90.00
#
_symmetry.space_group_name_H-M   'P 1'
#
loop_
_entity.id
_entity.type
_entity.pdbx_description
1 polymer ?
#
loop_
_entity_poly.entity_id
_entity_poly.type
_entity_poly.pdbx_seq_one_letter_code
_entity_poly.pdbx_strand_id
1 'polypeptide(L)'
;MNWILVAMGGGIGACLRYGAGLLLFKPNMSFPWPTWWINIIGCFTAGLFFALSQKYPVLQQEVRLFLMVGILGGFTTFSSFGLETFQLLRQGQMLLALSYALSSLVVGVIVLGIGFYLLDSLFKP
;
A
#
# COMPACT_ATOMS: atom_id res chain seq x y z
N MET A 1 13.30 -2.63 22.05
CA MET A 1 13.88 -2.44 20.71
C MET A 1 12.83 -2.43 19.59
N ASN A 2 11.99 -3.47 19.47
CA ASN A 2 11.08 -3.66 18.34
C ASN A 2 10.06 -2.53 18.07
N TRP A 3 9.52 -1.90 19.11
CA TRP A 3 8.54 -0.80 18.97
C TRP A 3 9.13 0.45 18.31
N ILE A 4 10.41 0.75 18.55
CA ILE A 4 11.08 1.93 17.98
C ILE A 4 11.20 1.76 16.46
N LEU A 5 11.56 0.56 15.99
CA LEU A 5 11.62 0.26 14.56
C LEU A 5 10.25 0.43 13.89
N VAL A 6 9.19 -0.08 14.52
CA VAL A 6 7.82 0.09 14.01
C VAL A 6 7.41 1.56 13.99
N ALA A 7 7.72 2.32 15.06
CA ALA A 7 7.38 3.75 15.15
C ALA A 7 8.15 4.59 14.12
N MET A 8 9.45 4.36 13.96
CA MET A 8 10.27 5.05 12.95
C MET A 8 9.81 4.72 11.54
N GLY A 9 9.64 3.44 11.23
CA GLY A 9 9.14 3.01 9.91
C GLY A 9 7.74 3.57 9.65
N GLY A 10 6.83 3.47 10.62
CA GLY A 10 5.46 3.98 10.53
C GLY A 10 5.41 5.49 10.32
N GLY A 11 6.25 6.25 11.04
CA GLY A 11 6.40 7.69 10.85
C GLY A 11 6.87 8.04 9.44
N ILE A 12 7.91 7.35 8.94
CA ILE A 12 8.39 7.52 7.56
C ILE A 12 7.27 7.20 6.56
N GLY A 13 6.60 6.06 6.71
CA GLY A 13 5.48 5.66 5.85
C GLY A 13 4.36 6.69 5.83
N ALA A 14 3.95 7.18 7.00
CA ALA A 14 2.91 8.21 7.12
C ALA A 14 3.32 9.53 6.45
N CYS A 15 4.59 9.95 6.60
CA CYS A 15 5.12 11.14 5.91
C CYS A 15 5.14 10.95 4.39
N LEU A 16 5.54 9.78 3.89
CA LEU A 16 5.51 9.46 2.46
C LEU A 16 4.09 9.48 1.91
N ARG A 17 3.13 8.90 2.63
CA ARG A 17 1.70 8.94 2.29
C ARG A 17 1.19 10.37 2.23
N TYR A 18 1.50 11.18 3.24
CA TYR A 18 1.12 12.59 3.27
C TYR A 18 1.70 13.36 2.08
N GLY A 19 3.01 13.19 1.81
CA GLY A 19 3.67 13.81 0.66
C GLY A 19 3.06 13.38 -0.69
N ALA A 20 2.77 12.09 -0.86
CA ALA A 20 2.06 11.58 -2.04
C ALA A 20 0.67 12.21 -2.18
N GLY A 21 -0.05 12.38 -1.07
CA GLY A 21 -1.30 13.14 -1.01
C GLY A 21 -1.15 14.55 -1.57
N LEU A 22 -0.15 15.30 -1.12
CA LEU A 22 0.11 16.67 -1.59
C LEU A 22 0.44 16.75 -3.09
N LEU A 23 1.19 15.78 -3.61
CA LEU A 23 1.62 15.75 -5.01
C LEU A 23 0.52 15.29 -5.97
N LEU A 24 -0.29 14.32 -5.55
CA LEU A 24 -1.30 13.69 -6.40
C LEU A 24 -2.67 14.36 -6.28
N PHE A 25 -2.93 15.08 -5.19
CA PHE A 25 -4.20 15.76 -4.99
C PHE A 25 -4.40 16.84 -6.06
N LYS A 26 -5.58 16.82 -6.68
CA LYS A 26 -6.06 17.89 -7.56
C LYS A 26 -7.44 18.34 -7.10
N PRO A 27 -7.74 19.66 -7.14
CA PRO A 27 -9.09 20.15 -6.90
C PRO A 27 -10.09 19.46 -7.86
N ASN A 28 -11.28 19.13 -7.36
CA ASN A 28 -12.38 18.50 -8.11
C ASN A 28 -12.11 17.07 -8.63
N MET A 29 -11.22 16.32 -7.98
CA MET A 29 -11.11 14.88 -8.23
C MET A 29 -12.39 14.15 -7.81
N SER A 30 -13.04 13.49 -8.76
CA SER A 30 -14.17 12.58 -8.51
C SER A 30 -13.72 11.22 -7.97
N PHE A 31 -12.52 10.77 -8.34
CA PHE A 31 -11.96 9.50 -7.91
C PHE A 31 -10.81 9.71 -6.92
N PRO A 32 -10.69 8.90 -5.84
CA PRO A 32 -9.65 9.05 -4.81
C PRO A 32 -8.26 8.57 -5.26
N TRP A 33 -7.72 9.17 -6.31
CA TRP A 33 -6.44 8.77 -6.91
C TRP A 33 -5.25 8.71 -5.96
N PRO A 34 -5.07 9.67 -5.02
CA PRO A 34 -3.92 9.61 -4.12
C PRO A 34 -3.92 8.34 -3.26
N THR A 35 -5.05 8.03 -2.61
CA THR A 35 -5.21 6.85 -1.76
C THR A 35 -5.15 5.56 -2.56
N TRP A 36 -5.71 5.57 -3.78
CA TRP A 36 -5.61 4.43 -4.68
C TRP A 36 -4.14 4.12 -5.01
N TRP A 37 -3.36 5.10 -5.47
CA TRP A 37 -1.98 4.90 -5.89
C TRP A 37 -1.06 4.44 -4.76
N ILE A 38 -1.13 5.05 -3.57
CA ILE A 38 -0.30 4.63 -2.44
C ILE A 38 -0.58 3.17 -2.05
N ASN A 39 -1.85 2.74 -2.10
CA ASN A 39 -2.22 1.37 -1.78
C ASN A 39 -1.74 0.39 -2.86
N ILE A 40 -1.90 0.72 -4.15
CA ILE A 40 -1.42 -0.12 -5.26
C ILE A 40 0.11 -0.26 -5.23
N ILE A 41 0.85 0.84 -5.06
CA ILE A 41 2.31 0.81 -4.94
C ILE A 41 2.73 0.01 -3.69
N GLY A 42 2.01 0.19 -2.58
CA GLY A 42 2.23 -0.57 -1.35
C GLY A 42 2.03 -2.07 -1.53
N CYS A 43 0.96 -2.50 -2.21
CA CYS A 43 0.69 -3.90 -2.53
C CYS A 43 1.80 -4.52 -3.40
N PHE A 44 2.23 -3.83 -4.47
CA PHE A 44 3.34 -4.27 -5.31
C PHE A 44 4.62 -4.45 -4.50
N THR A 45 4.95 -3.46 -3.66
CA THR A 45 6.14 -3.48 -2.82
C THR A 45 6.08 -4.58 -1.75
N ALA A 46 4.89 -4.85 -1.19
CA ALA A 46 4.68 -5.97 -0.28
C ALA A 46 4.96 -7.32 -0.96
N GLY A 47 4.57 -7.48 -2.23
CA GLY A 47 4.89 -8.66 -3.05
C GLY A 47 6.39 -8.88 -3.20
N LEU A 48 7.14 -7.82 -3.53
CA LEU A 48 8.61 -7.86 -3.60
C LEU A 48 9.22 -8.31 -2.27
N PHE A 49 8.79 -7.71 -1.15
CA PHE A 49 9.31 -8.10 0.17
C PHE A 49 8.93 -9.52 0.55
N PHE A 50 7.74 -9.99 0.15
CA PHE A 50 7.34 -11.36 0.40
C PHE A 50 8.25 -12.36 -0.32
N ALA A 51 8.57 -12.13 -1.60
CA ALA A 51 9.53 -12.94 -2.34
C ALA A 51 10.94 -12.91 -1.70
N LEU A 52 11.42 -11.74 -1.28
CA LEU A 52 12.70 -11.62 -0.56
C LEU A 52 12.71 -12.44 0.73
N SER A 53 11.62 -12.42 1.50
CA SER A 53 11.51 -13.14 2.77
C SER A 53 11.56 -14.65 2.61
N GLN A 54 11.13 -15.18 1.46
CA GLN A 54 11.22 -16.61 1.16
C GLN A 54 12.66 -17.02 0.80
N LYS A 55 13.37 -16.19 0.02
CA LYS A 55 14.76 -16.50 -0.36
C LYS A 55 15.76 -16.29 0.77
N TYR A 56 15.57 -15.21 1.53
CA TYR A 56 16.41 -14.84 2.66
C TYR A 56 15.55 -14.95 3.93
N PRO A 57 15.34 -16.18 4.47
CA PRO A 57 14.60 -16.37 5.71
C PRO A 57 15.26 -15.65 6.90
N VAL A 58 16.51 -15.21 6.75
CA VAL A 58 17.27 -14.35 7.68
C VAL A 58 17.00 -12.85 7.45
N LEU A 59 15.96 -12.44 6.71
CA LEU A 59 15.43 -11.08 6.85
C LEU A 59 15.07 -10.89 8.32
N GLN A 60 16.02 -10.31 9.07
CA GLN A 60 15.97 -10.22 10.53
C GLN A 60 14.61 -9.67 10.91
N GLN A 61 14.04 -10.20 11.98
CA GLN A 61 12.73 -9.79 12.50
C GLN A 61 12.59 -8.25 12.55
N GLU A 62 13.70 -7.56 12.80
CA GLU A 62 13.87 -6.11 12.78
C GLU A 62 13.58 -5.47 11.41
N VAL A 63 14.12 -6.01 10.31
CA VAL A 63 13.89 -5.52 8.95
C VAL A 63 12.42 -5.69 8.55
N ARG A 64 11.82 -6.84 8.88
CA ARG A 64 10.38 -7.07 8.66
C ARG A 64 9.52 -6.08 9.43
N LEU A 65 9.86 -5.84 10.71
CA LEU A 65 9.14 -4.87 11.54
C LEU A 65 9.29 -3.44 11.01
N PHE A 66 10.50 -3.04 10.60
CA PHE A 66 10.74 -1.70 10.09
C PHE A 66 10.08 -1.47 8.72
N LEU A 67 10.26 -2.38 7.76
CA LEU A 67 9.80 -2.19 6.37
C LEU A 67 8.34 -2.58 6.17
N MET A 68 7.92 -3.78 6.60
CA MET A 68 6.57 -4.28 6.33
C MET A 68 5.55 -3.73 7.34
N VAL A 69 5.84 -3.84 8.64
CA VAL A 69 4.91 -3.35 9.66
C VAL A 69 4.99 -1.82 9.80
N GLY A 70 6.19 -1.26 9.78
CA GLY A 70 6.43 0.18 9.86
C GLY A 70 6.12 0.91 8.56
N ILE A 71 7.08 0.95 7.62
CA ILE A 71 6.98 1.79 6.41
C ILE A 71 5.73 1.47 5.59
N LEU A 72 5.54 0.21 5.18
CA LEU A 72 4.38 -0.15 4.36
C LEU A 72 3.06 0.01 5.12
N GLY A 73 3.04 -0.30 6.43
CA GLY A 73 1.87 -0.08 7.28
C GLY A 73 1.49 1.39 7.44
N GLY A 74 2.47 2.30 7.51
CA GLY A 74 2.23 3.74 7.56
C GLY A 74 1.94 4.39 6.20
N PHE A 75 2.54 3.85 5.14
CA PHE A 75 2.41 4.33 3.76
C PHE A 75 1.06 3.98 3.13
N THR A 76 0.52 2.80 3.43
CA THR A 76 -0.79 2.35 2.95
C THR A 76 -1.89 2.68 3.97
N THR A 77 -3.15 2.69 3.53
CA THR A 77 -4.27 2.95 4.45
C THR A 77 -5.58 2.34 3.96
N PHE A 78 -6.16 1.48 4.81
CA PHE A 78 -7.51 0.98 4.61
C PHE A 78 -8.58 1.94 5.16
N SER A 79 -8.26 2.72 6.19
CA SER A 79 -9.22 3.65 6.81
C SER A 79 -9.57 4.82 5.89
N SER A 80 -8.60 5.42 5.19
CA SER A 80 -8.88 6.45 4.18
C SER A 80 -9.70 5.87 3.02
N PHE A 81 -9.32 4.68 2.52
CA PHE A 81 -10.08 3.96 1.51
C PHE A 81 -11.56 3.76 1.90
N GLY A 82 -11.82 3.31 3.14
CA GLY A 82 -13.17 3.09 3.64
C GLY A 82 -13.97 4.38 3.78
N LEU A 83 -13.36 5.45 4.31
CA LEU A 83 -14.01 6.76 4.43
C LEU A 83 -14.37 7.36 3.08
N GLU A 84 -13.45 7.32 2.11
CA GLU A 84 -13.67 7.83 0.76
C GLU A 84 -14.75 7.01 0.03
N THR A 85 -14.72 5.69 0.15
CA THR A 85 -15.77 4.81 -0.40
C THR A 85 -17.13 5.16 0.19
N PHE A 86 -17.21 5.32 1.52
CA PHE A 86 -18.44 5.71 2.21
C PHE A 86 -18.94 7.09 1.78
N GLN A 87 -18.03 8.06 1.59
CA GLN A 87 -18.37 9.38 1.09
C GLN A 87 -18.98 9.33 -0.32
N LEU A 88 -18.40 8.54 -1.23
CA LEU A 88 -18.95 8.35 -2.58
C LEU A 88 -20.36 7.74 -2.53
N LEU A 89 -20.58 6.74 -1.67
CA LEU A 89 -21.90 6.15 -1.47
C LEU A 89 -22.89 7.17 -0.92
N ARG A 90 -22.50 7.97 0.08
CA ARG A 90 -23.35 9.02 0.66
C ARG A 90 -23.71 10.11 -0.35
N GLN A 91 -22.83 10.39 -1.30
CA GLN A 91 -23.07 11.33 -2.39
C GLN A 91 -23.89 10.74 -3.55
N GLY A 92 -24.35 9.48 -3.44
CA GLY A 92 -25.10 8.79 -4.49
C GLY A 92 -24.24 8.33 -5.67
N GLN A 93 -22.92 8.44 -5.59
CA GLN A 93 -21.97 8.09 -6.66
C GLN A 93 -21.65 6.59 -6.65
N MET A 94 -22.67 5.74 -6.79
CA MET A 94 -22.56 4.29 -6.62
C MET A 94 -21.55 3.64 -7.57
N LEU A 95 -21.54 4.05 -8.84
CA LEU A 95 -20.60 3.52 -9.83
C LEU A 95 -19.14 3.84 -9.47
N LEU A 96 -18.87 5.07 -9.00
CA LEU A 96 -17.53 5.48 -8.58
C LEU A 96 -17.10 4.71 -7.32
N ALA A 97 -17.97 4.60 -6.32
CA ALA A 97 -17.69 3.83 -5.10
C ALA A 97 -17.33 2.36 -5.42
N LEU A 98 -18.13 1.71 -6.26
CA LEU A 98 -17.88 0.32 -6.68
C LEU A 98 -16.58 0.20 -7.49
N SER A 99 -16.36 1.11 -8.44
CA SER A 99 -15.13 1.10 -9.23
C SER A 99 -13.89 1.30 -8.36
N TYR A 100 -13.95 2.18 -7.36
CA TYR A 100 -12.86 2.45 -6.43
C TYR A 100 -12.58 1.23 -5.54
N ALA A 101 -13.62 0.64 -4.95
CA ALA A 101 -13.51 -0.56 -4.11
C ALA A 101 -12.97 -1.76 -4.89
N LEU A 102 -13.60 -2.09 -6.01
CA LEU A 102 -13.22 -3.26 -6.80
C LEU A 102 -11.83 -3.10 -7.41
N SER A 103 -11.51 -1.93 -7.97
CA SER A 103 -10.17 -1.71 -8.52
C SER A 103 -9.09 -1.78 -7.45
N SER A 104 -9.30 -1.17 -6.27
CA SER A 104 -8.33 -1.22 -5.16
C SER A 104 -8.03 -2.65 -4.73
N LEU A 105 -9.07 -3.50 -4.62
CA LEU A 105 -8.91 -4.90 -4.23
C LEU A 105 -8.29 -5.75 -5.34
N VAL A 106 -8.88 -5.72 -6.54
CA VAL A 106 -8.48 -6.57 -7.66
C VAL A 106 -7.08 -6.19 -8.15
N VAL A 107 -6.86 -4.91 -8.44
CA VAL A 107 -5.55 -4.44 -8.91
C VAL A 107 -4.51 -4.61 -7.81
N GLY A 108 -4.86 -4.33 -6.54
CA GLY A 108 -3.96 -4.52 -5.41
C GLY A 108 -3.42 -5.96 -5.31
N VAL A 109 -4.30 -6.96 -5.38
CA VAL A 109 -3.88 -8.38 -5.35
C VAL A 109 -3.07 -8.74 -6.59
N ILE A 110 -3.48 -8.27 -7.77
CA ILE A 110 -2.75 -8.53 -9.02
C ILE A 110 -1.32 -7.97 -8.94
N VAL A 111 -1.14 -6.71 -8.56
CA VAL A 111 0.19 -6.09 -8.52
C VAL A 111 1.05 -6.66 -7.41
N LEU A 112 0.47 -7.11 -6.29
CA LEU A 112 1.21 -7.86 -5.28
C LEU A 112 1.76 -9.16 -5.88
N GLY A 113 0.92 -9.92 -6.59
CA GLY A 113 1.35 -11.12 -7.32
C GLY A 113 2.44 -10.83 -8.35
N ILE A 114 2.28 -9.76 -9.14
CA ILE A 114 3.31 -9.31 -10.09
C ILE A 114 4.63 -9.02 -9.38
N GLY A 115 4.60 -8.25 -8.28
CA GLY A 115 5.79 -7.95 -7.49
C GLY A 115 6.47 -9.20 -6.98
N PHE A 116 5.70 -10.14 -6.42
CA PHE A 116 6.21 -11.42 -5.95
C PHE A 116 6.90 -12.22 -7.06
N TYR A 117 6.18 -12.50 -8.16
CA TYR A 117 6.70 -13.35 -9.24
C TYR A 117 7.83 -12.69 -10.03
N LEU A 118 7.81 -11.37 -10.17
CA LEU A 118 8.90 -10.62 -10.80
C LEU A 118 10.22 -10.91 -10.06
N LEU A 119 10.21 -10.76 -8.74
CA LEU A 119 11.42 -10.94 -7.96
C LEU A 119 11.80 -12.41 -7.76
N ASP A 120 10.82 -13.29 -7.60
CA ASP A 120 11.04 -14.75 -7.56
C ASP A 120 11.69 -15.25 -8.86
N SER A 121 11.25 -14.75 -10.02
CA SER A 121 11.84 -15.13 -11.30
C SER A 121 13.32 -14.74 -11.44
N LEU A 122 13.71 -13.60 -10.87
CA LEU A 122 15.11 -13.15 -10.81
C LEU A 122 15.98 -13.99 -9.87
N PHE A 123 15.35 -14.81 -9.02
CA PHE A 123 16.03 -15.66 -8.07
C PHE A 123 16.20 -17.10 -8.53
N LYS A 124 15.55 -17.50 -9.63
CA LYS A 124 15.77 -18.80 -10.25
C LYS A 124 17.19 -18.84 -10.85
N PRO A 125 17.97 -19.90 -10.56
CA PRO A 125 19.32 -20.07 -11.11
C PRO A 125 19.30 -20.33 -12.61
#